data_AF-A0A935T540-F1
#
_entry.id   AF-A0A935T540-F1
#
_cell.length_a   1.000
_cell.length_b   1.000
_cell.length_c   1.000
_cell.angle_alpha   90.00
_cell.angle_beta   90.00
_cell.angle_gamma   90.00
#
_symmetry.space_group_name_H-M   'P 1'
#
loop_
_entity.id
_entity.type
_entity.pdbx_description
1 polymer ?
#
loop_
_entity_poly.entity_id
_entity_poly.type
_entity_poly.pdbx_seq_one_letter_code
_entity_poly.pdbx_strand_id
1 'polypeptide(L)'
;MRFGLLALLLTACSPPPMDMPKELLGTWVTDDPRYQERTLVLRPDAVVFGTGPLTTDRHSLVAVEALEPNEGWTPYRFSFRESDAEVATLELAYRVGATPELRLRNRTEIWRPEGAIPDPTKAIEAPKKSWTDDWMVRERGDG
;
A
#
# COMPACT_ATOMS: atom_id res chain seq x y z
N MET A 1 24.27 -2.69 -57.52
CA MET A 1 24.50 -1.79 -56.36
C MET A 1 23.52 -2.17 -55.26
N ARG A 2 24.03 -2.37 -54.05
CA ARG A 2 23.27 -2.61 -52.81
C ARG A 2 22.49 -1.34 -52.45
N PHE A 3 21.29 -1.49 -51.89
CA PHE A 3 20.93 -1.05 -50.53
C PHE A 3 19.45 -1.40 -50.31
N GLY A 4 19.23 -2.46 -49.54
CA GLY A 4 17.93 -2.76 -48.98
C GLY A 4 17.60 -1.73 -47.90
N LEU A 5 16.35 -1.27 -47.88
CA LEU A 5 15.81 -0.49 -46.78
C LEU A 5 14.76 -1.35 -46.09
N LEU A 6 15.24 -2.17 -45.16
CA LEU A 6 14.40 -2.91 -44.21
C LEU A 6 13.99 -1.90 -43.12
N ALA A 7 12.85 -1.25 -43.27
CA ALA A 7 12.28 -0.41 -42.22
C ALA A 7 11.60 -1.31 -41.19
N LEU A 8 12.32 -1.66 -40.12
CA LEU A 8 11.73 -2.23 -38.90
C LEU A 8 10.82 -1.17 -38.27
N LEU A 9 9.52 -1.32 -38.45
CA LEU A 9 8.52 -0.67 -37.62
C LEU A 9 8.55 -1.34 -36.24
N LEU A 10 9.27 -0.74 -35.30
CA LEU A 10 9.11 -1.02 -33.88
C LEU A 10 7.80 -0.36 -33.44
N THR A 11 6.68 -1.05 -33.63
CA THR A 11 5.45 -0.71 -32.92
C THR A 11 5.67 -1.05 -31.45
N ALA A 12 5.97 -0.03 -30.66
CA ALA A 12 5.94 -0.11 -29.21
C ALA A 12 4.51 -0.48 -28.78
N CYS A 13 4.23 -1.78 -28.64
CA CYS A 13 3.04 -2.26 -27.97
C CYS A 13 3.16 -1.89 -26.50
N SER A 14 2.70 -0.69 -26.13
CA SER A 14 2.32 -0.45 -24.75
C SER A 14 1.19 -1.43 -24.41
N PRO A 15 1.28 -2.17 -23.28
CA PRO A 15 0.20 -3.02 -22.83
C PRO A 15 -1.10 -2.20 -22.75
N PRO A 16 -2.25 -2.78 -23.10
CA PRO A 16 -3.52 -2.09 -22.90
C PRO A 16 -3.67 -1.77 -21.40
N PRO A 17 -4.18 -0.58 -21.04
CA PRO A 17 -4.43 -0.23 -19.66
C PRO A 17 -5.34 -1.29 -19.03
N MET A 18 -4.95 -1.81 -17.87
CA MET A 18 -5.77 -2.79 -17.15
C MET A 18 -6.77 -2.09 -16.24
N ASP A 19 -7.89 -2.77 -15.95
CA ASP A 19 -8.77 -2.38 -14.86
C ASP A 19 -8.01 -2.35 -13.53
N MET A 20 -8.47 -1.53 -12.59
CA MET A 20 -7.94 -1.47 -11.23
C MET A 20 -7.89 -2.88 -10.61
N PRO A 21 -6.72 -3.39 -10.20
CA PRO A 21 -6.61 -4.68 -9.53
C PRO A 21 -7.44 -4.69 -8.25
N LYS A 22 -8.25 -5.73 -8.07
CA LYS A 22 -9.27 -5.79 -7.00
C LYS A 22 -8.64 -5.76 -5.61
N GLU A 23 -7.46 -6.33 -5.48
CA GLU A 23 -6.65 -6.38 -4.27
C GLU A 23 -6.17 -5.00 -3.80
N LEU A 24 -6.15 -4.01 -4.69
CA LEU A 24 -5.75 -2.63 -4.37
C LEU A 24 -6.93 -1.77 -3.92
N LEU A 25 -8.16 -2.18 -4.22
CA LEU A 25 -9.35 -1.42 -3.92
C LEU A 25 -9.56 -1.24 -2.40
N GLY A 26 -9.94 -0.03 -2.01
CA GLY A 26 -10.29 0.29 -0.63
C GLY A 26 -9.57 1.52 -0.08
N THR A 27 -9.74 1.73 1.22
CA THR A 27 -9.08 2.80 1.98
C THR A 27 -7.80 2.26 2.61
N TRP A 28 -6.71 2.97 2.40
CA TRP A 28 -5.40 2.68 2.95
C TRP A 28 -4.98 3.81 3.89
N VAL A 29 -4.40 3.41 5.01
CA VAL A 29 -3.95 4.29 6.10
C VAL A 29 -2.54 3.90 6.52
N THR A 30 -1.81 4.79 7.16
CA THR A 30 -0.47 4.52 7.68
C THR A 30 -0.39 4.86 9.18
N ASP A 31 0.48 4.15 9.90
CA ASP A 31 0.81 4.39 11.30
C ASP A 31 1.88 5.49 11.46
N ASP A 32 2.44 5.99 10.36
CA ASP A 32 3.42 7.07 10.39
C ASP A 32 2.80 8.37 10.95
N PRO A 33 3.34 8.94 12.04
CA PRO A 33 2.78 10.13 12.68
C PRO A 33 2.61 11.34 11.75
N ARG A 34 3.41 11.43 10.69
CA ARG A 34 3.36 12.54 9.72
C ARG A 34 2.09 12.53 8.87
N TYR A 35 1.33 11.43 8.89
CA TYR A 35 0.20 11.14 8.01
C TYR A 35 -1.05 10.69 8.78
N GLN A 36 -1.18 10.93 10.09
CA GLN A 36 -2.28 10.42 10.94
C GLN A 36 -3.70 10.78 10.48
N GLU A 37 -3.86 11.82 9.67
CA GLU A 37 -5.14 12.26 9.12
C GLU A 37 -5.22 12.13 7.60
N ARG A 38 -4.29 11.38 7.01
CA ARG A 38 -4.18 11.19 5.56
C ARG A 38 -4.60 9.78 5.19
N THR A 39 -5.31 9.69 4.07
CA THR A 39 -5.80 8.43 3.53
C THR A 39 -5.46 8.33 2.05
N LEU A 40 -5.28 7.11 1.58
CA LEU A 40 -5.21 6.81 0.15
C LEU A 40 -6.37 5.88 -0.18
N VAL A 41 -7.33 6.34 -0.97
CA VAL A 41 -8.47 5.53 -1.40
C VAL A 41 -8.29 5.18 -2.87
N LEU A 42 -8.18 3.90 -3.16
CA LEU A 42 -8.11 3.37 -4.52
C LEU A 42 -9.49 2.85 -4.91
N ARG A 43 -10.04 3.42 -5.98
CA ARG A 43 -11.35 3.08 -6.55
C ARG A 43 -11.17 2.55 -7.97
N PRO A 44 -12.18 1.88 -8.55
CA PRO A 44 -12.07 1.37 -9.91
C PRO A 44 -11.71 2.44 -10.97
N ASP A 45 -12.10 3.69 -10.72
CA ASP A 45 -12.03 4.80 -11.68
C ASP A 45 -11.19 5.99 -11.18
N ALA A 46 -10.62 5.92 -9.96
CA ALA A 46 -9.98 7.08 -9.35
C ALA A 46 -8.99 6.72 -8.25
N VAL A 47 -8.04 7.64 -8.06
CA VAL A 47 -7.21 7.73 -6.86
C VAL A 47 -7.69 8.93 -6.06
N VAL A 48 -7.96 8.75 -4.77
CA VAL A 48 -8.37 9.84 -3.87
C VAL A 48 -7.38 9.95 -2.71
N PHE A 49 -6.79 11.11 -2.54
CA PHE A 49 -5.93 11.44 -1.41
C PHE A 49 -6.72 12.21 -0.36
N GLY A 50 -6.89 11.64 0.84
CA GLY A 50 -7.30 12.40 2.01
C GLY A 50 -6.11 13.23 2.50
N THR A 51 -6.23 14.55 2.50
CA THR A 51 -5.15 15.48 2.87
C THR A 51 -5.36 16.14 4.23
N GLY A 52 -6.43 15.77 4.93
CA GLY A 52 -6.82 16.24 6.26
C GLY A 52 -8.26 15.82 6.59
N PRO A 53 -8.81 16.23 7.75
CA PRO A 53 -10.08 15.73 8.28
C PRO A 53 -11.29 15.92 7.36
N LEU A 54 -11.25 16.93 6.48
CA LEU A 54 -12.35 17.31 5.59
C LEU A 54 -11.89 17.63 4.17
N THR A 55 -10.64 17.33 3.82
CA THR A 55 -10.07 17.68 2.52
C THR A 55 -9.66 16.43 1.76
N THR A 56 -10.15 16.33 0.53
CA THR A 56 -9.81 15.24 -0.39
C THR A 56 -9.41 15.80 -1.73
N ASP A 57 -8.38 15.23 -2.33
CA ASP A 57 -8.04 15.45 -3.73
C ASP A 57 -8.36 14.18 -4.53
N ARG A 58 -9.16 14.31 -5.59
CA ARG A 58 -9.64 13.17 -6.39
C ARG A 58 -9.13 13.32 -7.80
N HIS A 59 -8.43 12.30 -8.28
CA HIS A 59 -7.94 12.23 -9.64
C HIS A 59 -8.54 11.05 -10.39
N SER A 60 -9.07 11.32 -11.58
CA SER A 60 -9.62 10.28 -12.46
C SER A 60 -8.50 9.43 -13.01
N LEU A 61 -8.65 8.12 -12.89
CA LEU A 61 -7.69 7.14 -13.37
C LEU A 61 -7.75 7.05 -14.89
N VAL A 62 -6.59 7.07 -15.52
CA VAL A 62 -6.41 6.93 -16.97
C VAL A 62 -5.92 5.52 -17.30
N ALA A 63 -4.95 5.02 -16.53
CA ALA A 63 -4.38 3.71 -16.74
C ALA A 63 -3.80 3.14 -15.43
N VAL A 64 -3.83 1.82 -15.32
CA VAL A 64 -3.01 1.06 -14.38
C VAL A 64 -2.13 0.11 -15.18
N GLU A 65 -0.88 -0.03 -14.76
CA GLU A 65 0.09 -0.97 -15.33
C GLU A 65 0.73 -1.73 -14.17
N ALA A 66 0.66 -3.06 -14.20
CA ALA A 66 1.48 -3.90 -13.34
C ALA A 66 2.87 -4.02 -13.96
N LEU A 67 3.90 -3.75 -13.15
CA LEU A 67 5.31 -3.86 -13.53
C LEU A 67 5.88 -5.18 -13.00
N GLU A 68 7.08 -5.56 -13.48
CA GLU A 68 7.75 -6.80 -13.07
C GLU A 68 7.91 -6.89 -11.53
N PRO A 69 7.38 -7.94 -10.88
CA PRO A 69 7.54 -8.14 -9.45
C PRO A 69 9.02 -8.21 -9.03
N ASN A 70 9.33 -7.63 -7.88
CA ASN A 70 10.68 -7.67 -7.32
C ASN A 70 10.62 -7.84 -5.80
N GLU A 71 11.42 -8.76 -5.24
CA GLU A 71 11.56 -8.97 -3.78
C GLU A 71 10.23 -9.15 -3.04
N GLY A 72 9.26 -9.85 -3.66
CA GLY A 72 7.93 -10.08 -3.06
C GLY A 72 6.99 -8.87 -3.10
N TRP A 73 7.36 -7.82 -3.82
CA TRP A 73 6.50 -6.68 -4.14
C TRP A 73 6.08 -6.73 -5.60
N THR A 74 4.82 -6.41 -5.86
CA THR A 74 4.29 -6.15 -7.20
C THR A 74 4.22 -4.63 -7.38
N PRO A 75 5.09 -4.03 -8.21
CA PRO A 75 5.01 -2.62 -8.54
C PRO A 75 3.85 -2.35 -9.49
N TYR A 76 3.13 -1.26 -9.26
CA TYR A 76 2.06 -0.75 -10.10
C TYR A 76 2.32 0.72 -10.43
N ARG A 77 2.10 1.08 -11.69
CA ARG A 77 2.10 2.46 -12.16
C ARG A 77 0.65 2.90 -12.45
N PHE A 78 0.26 4.00 -11.82
CA PHE A 78 -1.04 4.63 -11.98
C PHE A 78 -0.85 5.93 -12.73
N SER A 79 -1.54 6.06 -13.86
CA SER A 79 -1.64 7.33 -14.58
C SER A 79 -3.00 7.94 -14.29
N PHE A 80 -3.05 9.18 -13.83
CA PHE A 80 -4.30 9.88 -13.51
C PHE A 80 -4.26 11.33 -13.99
N ARG A 81 -5.44 11.90 -14.18
CA ARG A 81 -5.62 13.27 -14.67
C ARG A 81 -5.57 14.26 -13.50
N GLU A 82 -4.64 15.21 -13.54
CA GLU A 82 -4.58 16.32 -12.56
C GLU A 82 -5.40 17.54 -13.03
N SER A 83 -5.36 17.83 -14.33
CA SER A 83 -6.14 18.88 -14.98
C SER A 83 -6.55 18.45 -16.40
N ASP A 84 -7.32 19.25 -17.13
CA ASP A 84 -7.84 18.87 -18.45
C ASP A 84 -6.78 18.42 -19.47
N ALA A 85 -5.51 18.81 -19.30
CA ALA A 85 -4.43 18.49 -20.22
C ALA A 85 -3.26 17.70 -19.59
N GLU A 86 -3.23 17.52 -18.27
CA GLU A 86 -2.06 16.96 -17.58
C GLU A 86 -2.34 15.57 -16.98
N VAL A 87 -1.48 14.62 -17.33
CA VAL A 87 -1.47 13.27 -16.77
C VAL A 87 -0.26 13.14 -15.86
N ALA A 88 -0.52 12.88 -14.60
CA ALA A 88 0.49 12.59 -13.60
C ALA A 88 0.59 11.08 -13.34
N THR A 89 1.73 10.68 -12.78
CA THR A 89 2.05 9.28 -12.50
C THR A 89 2.30 9.08 -11.01
N LEU A 90 1.66 8.05 -10.43
CA LEU A 90 1.95 7.53 -9.09
C LEU A 90 2.43 6.09 -9.22
N GLU A 91 3.54 5.76 -8.58
CA GLU A 91 4.02 4.38 -8.52
C GLU A 91 3.87 3.85 -7.09
N LEU A 92 3.16 2.73 -6.97
CA LEU A 92 2.94 2.00 -5.73
C LEU A 92 3.60 0.62 -5.83
N ALA A 93 4.02 0.08 -4.70
CA ALA A 93 4.42 -1.31 -4.56
C ALA A 93 3.44 -1.98 -3.61
N TYR A 94 2.86 -3.09 -4.06
CA TYR A 94 1.93 -3.90 -3.27
C TYR A 94 2.60 -5.19 -2.83
N ARG A 95 2.38 -5.59 -1.58
CA ARG A 95 2.82 -6.88 -1.07
C ARG A 95 1.63 -7.61 -0.46
N VAL A 96 1.41 -8.83 -0.94
CA VAL A 96 0.44 -9.75 -0.38
C VAL A 96 0.97 -10.32 0.95
N GLY A 97 0.06 -10.52 1.91
CA GLY A 97 0.38 -11.09 3.21
C GLY A 97 -0.87 -11.24 4.08
N ALA A 98 -0.71 -11.72 5.32
CA ALA A 98 -1.79 -11.76 6.30
C ALA A 98 -2.37 -10.37 6.58
N THR A 99 -1.52 -9.35 6.50
CA THR A 99 -1.90 -7.95 6.39
C THR A 99 -1.28 -7.42 5.10
N PRO A 100 -2.06 -7.12 4.05
CA PRO A 100 -1.51 -6.62 2.81
C PRO A 100 -0.94 -5.21 3.02
N GLU A 101 0.06 -4.88 2.23
CA GLU A 101 0.81 -3.63 2.39
C GLU A 101 0.97 -2.91 1.06
N LEU A 102 0.91 -1.59 1.14
CA LEU A 102 1.18 -0.65 0.07
C LEU A 102 2.34 0.26 0.45
N ARG A 103 3.19 0.59 -0.52
CA ARG A 103 4.25 1.58 -0.38
C ARG A 103 4.30 2.48 -1.59
N LEU A 104 4.40 3.78 -1.41
CA LEU A 104 4.71 4.68 -2.53
C LEU A 104 6.19 4.52 -2.89
N ARG A 105 6.53 4.37 -4.18
CA ARG A 105 7.90 4.03 -4.61
C ARG A 105 8.98 4.96 -4.05
N ASN A 106 8.66 6.25 -3.92
CA ASN A 106 9.59 7.29 -3.47
C ASN A 106 9.49 7.60 -1.97
N ARG A 107 8.90 6.69 -1.20
CA ARG A 107 8.60 6.89 0.22
C ARG A 107 8.84 5.61 1.03
N THR A 108 8.96 5.75 2.35
CA THR A 108 9.32 4.65 3.26
C THR A 108 8.16 4.18 4.11
N GLU A 109 7.10 4.97 4.25
CA GLU A 109 5.92 4.59 5.02
C GLU A 109 5.17 3.43 4.39
N ILE A 110 4.58 2.60 5.25
CA ILE A 110 3.75 1.48 4.85
C ILE A 110 2.30 1.85 5.08
N TRP A 111 1.51 1.66 4.03
CA TRP A 111 0.09 1.83 4.02
C TRP A 111 -0.57 0.46 4.14
N ARG A 112 -1.57 0.36 5.00
CA ARG A 112 -2.33 -0.87 5.27
C ARG A 112 -3.82 -0.59 5.11
N PRO A 113 -4.65 -1.60 4.84
CA PRO A 113 -6.08 -1.39 4.78
C PRO A 113 -6.59 -0.75 6.07
N GLU A 114 -7.58 0.13 5.95
CA GLU A 114 -8.28 0.68 7.11
C GLU A 114 -8.80 -0.46 8.01
N GLY A 115 -8.58 -0.32 9.32
CA GLY A 115 -8.88 -1.37 10.31
C GLY A 115 -7.81 -2.46 10.48
N ALA A 116 -6.77 -2.49 9.64
CA ALA A 116 -5.65 -3.42 9.78
C ALA A 116 -4.51 -2.89 10.66
N ILE A 117 -4.51 -1.59 10.98
CA ILE A 117 -3.59 -1.02 11.97
C ILE A 117 -4.11 -1.43 13.36
N PRO A 118 -3.33 -2.18 14.16
CA PRO A 118 -3.72 -2.53 15.52
C PRO A 118 -3.94 -1.25 16.33
N ASP A 119 -5.06 -1.15 17.05
CA ASP A 119 -5.25 -0.08 18.04
C ASP A 119 -4.07 -0.13 19.02
N PRO A 120 -3.23 0.93 19.10
CA PRO A 120 -2.09 0.94 20.00
C PRO A 120 -2.53 0.73 21.46
N THR A 121 -3.78 1.05 21.80
CA THR A 121 -4.39 0.85 23.12
C THR A 121 -4.68 -0.62 23.42
N LYS A 122 -5.00 -1.44 22.41
CA LYS A 122 -5.20 -2.89 22.57
C LYS A 122 -3.88 -3.67 22.67
N ALA A 123 -2.80 -3.15 22.07
CA ALA A 123 -1.48 -3.79 22.13
C ALA A 123 -0.80 -3.67 23.52
N ILE A 124 -1.26 -2.73 24.37
CA ILE A 124 -0.73 -2.53 25.73
C ILE A 124 -1.36 -3.48 26.76
N GLU A 125 -2.40 -4.24 26.38
CA GLU A 125 -2.91 -5.34 27.20
C GLU A 125 -2.00 -6.58 27.05
N ALA A 126 -0.69 -6.37 27.28
CA ALA A 126 0.21 -7.47 27.54
C ALA A 126 -0.35 -8.25 28.75
N PRO A 127 -0.28 -9.60 28.75
CA PRO A 127 -0.71 -10.35 29.91
C PRO A 127 0.06 -9.80 31.11
N LYS A 128 -0.68 -9.28 32.09
CA LYS A 128 -0.11 -9.03 33.42
C LYS A 128 0.42 -10.39 33.87
N LYS A 129 1.71 -10.65 33.66
CA LYS A 129 2.39 -11.71 34.39
C LYS A 129 2.23 -11.31 35.85
N SER A 130 1.27 -11.91 36.54
CA SER A 130 1.18 -11.84 37.99
C SER A 130 2.43 -12.54 38.51
N TRP A 131 3.48 -11.74 38.74
CA TRP A 131 4.63 -12.10 39.56
C TRP A 131 4.18 -12.15 41.03
N THR A 132 3.25 -13.04 41.33
CA THR A 132 2.71 -13.43 42.64
C THR A 132 1.81 -14.61 42.24
N ASP A 133 2.29 -15.85 42.22
CA ASP A 133 2.09 -16.75 43.36
C ASP A 133 2.94 -18.04 43.26
N ASP A 134 4.07 -18.04 42.54
CA ASP A 134 4.78 -19.30 42.24
C ASP A 134 6.10 -19.51 43.01
N TRP A 135 6.43 -18.66 44.00
CA TRP A 135 7.66 -18.81 44.82
C TRP A 135 7.44 -19.30 46.24
N MET A 136 6.19 -19.58 46.65
CA MET A 136 5.92 -20.21 47.95
C MET A 136 5.67 -21.70 47.78
N VAL A 137 6.63 -22.35 47.12
CA VAL A 137 6.80 -23.79 47.15
C VAL A 137 7.89 -24.10 48.18
N ARG A 138 7.53 -24.98 49.14
CA ARG A 138 8.42 -25.84 49.96
C ARG A 138 9.22 -25.15 51.08
N GLU A 139 8.83 -25.37 52.33
CA GLU A 139 9.34 -26.45 53.19
C GLU A 139 8.90 -26.24 54.66
N ARG A 140 8.10 -27.18 55.17
CA ARG A 140 8.18 -27.64 56.57
C ARG A 140 7.49 -28.99 56.67
N GLY A 141 8.24 -30.00 56.27
CA GLY A 141 8.10 -31.33 56.84
C GLY A 141 8.98 -31.42 58.10
N ASP A 142 8.45 -32.16 59.06
CA ASP A 142 9.13 -32.94 60.10
C ASP A 142 9.89 -32.22 61.24
N GLY A 143 9.43 -32.54 62.47
CA GLY A 143 10.01 -32.19 63.76
C GLY A 143 9.01 -32.41 64.88
#